data_AF-A0A954G5S5-F1
#
_entry.id   AF-A0A954G5S5-F1
#
_cell.length_a   1.000
_cell.length_b   1.000
_cell.length_c   1.000
_cell.angle_alpha   90.00
_cell.angle_beta   90.00
_cell.angle_gamma   90.00
#
_symmetry.space_group_name_H-M   'P 1'
#
loop_
_entity.id
_entity.type
_entity.pdbx_description
1 polymer ?
#
loop_
_entity_poly.entity_id
_entity_poly.type
_entity_poly.pdbx_seq_one_letter_code
_entity_poly.pdbx_strand_id
1 'polypeptide(L)'
;MAGRIHRLLRLIALLQSGRVYNSAQLASECEVSRRTVFRDLKTLQEAGIYVLYDDEKQGYLLPWRTIVPFKDLTFEEVLALFVLSQDLDKT
;
A
#
# COMPACT_ATOMS: atom_id res chain seq x y z
N MET A 1 14.90 -3.64 -6.20
CA MET A 1 14.30 -3.66 -4.84
C MET A 1 13.53 -2.36 -4.54
N ALA A 2 14.15 -1.17 -4.64
CA ALA A 2 13.49 0.12 -4.33
C ALA A 2 12.19 0.39 -5.12
N GLY A 3 12.14 0.05 -6.42
CA GLY A 3 10.96 0.30 -7.25
C GLY A 3 9.69 -0.49 -6.86
N ARG A 4 9.84 -1.64 -6.18
CA ARG A 4 8.66 -2.40 -5.70
C ARG A 4 8.08 -1.76 -4.44
N ILE A 5 8.93 -1.39 -3.48
CA ILE A 5 8.50 -0.74 -2.23
C ILE A 5 7.83 0.61 -2.54
N HIS A 6 8.45 1.42 -3.40
CA HIS A 6 7.86 2.70 -3.82
C HIS A 6 6.46 2.51 -4.43
N ARG A 7 6.29 1.49 -5.28
CA ARG A 7 4.99 1.18 -5.89
C ARG A 7 3.95 0.70 -4.88
N LEU A 8 4.33 -0.14 -3.92
CA LEU A 8 3.43 -0.58 -2.84
C LEU A 8 2.97 0.62 -1.98
N LEU A 9 3.89 1.51 -1.63
CA LEU A 9 3.56 2.75 -0.92
C LEU A 9 2.62 3.64 -1.73
N ARG A 10 2.86 3.77 -3.04
CA ARG A 10 1.97 4.53 -3.94
C ARG A 10 0.58 3.90 -4.03
N LEU A 11 0.47 2.58 -4.13
CA LEU A 11 -0.83 1.88 -4.10
C LEU A 11 -1.58 2.14 -2.79
N ILE A 12 -0.90 2.09 -1.65
CA ILE A 12 -1.50 2.41 -0.35
C ILE A 12 -2.03 3.85 -0.35
N ALA A 13 -1.22 4.82 -0.78
CA ALA A 13 -1.64 6.22 -0.82
C ALA A 13 -2.86 6.46 -1.74
N LEU A 14 -2.88 5.82 -2.92
CA LEU A 14 -4.04 5.87 -3.82
C LEU A 14 -5.29 5.32 -3.13
N LEU A 15 -5.21 4.12 -2.56
CA LEU A 15 -6.36 3.46 -1.93
C LEU A 15 -6.82 4.14 -0.63
N GLN A 16 -5.93 4.86 0.07
CA GLN A 16 -6.25 5.68 1.24
C GLN A 16 -6.90 7.02 0.89
N SER A 17 -6.85 7.46 -0.38
CA SER A 17 -7.47 8.73 -0.81
C SER A 17 -9.00 8.76 -0.68
N GLY A 18 -9.64 7.62 -0.36
CA GLY A 18 -11.09 7.46 -0.30
C GLY A 18 -11.74 7.30 -1.68
N ARG A 19 -10.98 7.43 -2.77
CA ARG A 19 -11.45 7.13 -4.13
C ARG A 19 -11.38 5.62 -4.39
N VAL A 20 -12.32 5.13 -5.19
CA VAL A 20 -12.32 3.74 -5.66
C VAL A 20 -11.60 3.67 -7.00
N TYR A 21 -10.63 2.76 -7.11
CA TYR A 21 -9.83 2.58 -8.32
C TYR A 21 -9.99 1.17 -8.87
N ASN A 22 -10.32 1.02 -10.15
CA ASN A 22 -10.27 -0.28 -10.79
C ASN A 22 -8.82 -0.70 -11.12
N SER A 23 -8.63 -1.98 -11.44
CA SER A 23 -7.29 -2.53 -11.74
C SER A 23 -6.58 -1.86 -12.92
N ALA A 24 -7.30 -1.30 -13.89
CA ALA A 24 -6.69 -0.60 -15.03
C ALA A 24 -6.20 0.81 -14.64
N GLN A 25 -6.96 1.51 -13.80
CA GLN A 25 -6.55 2.80 -13.23
C GLN A 25 -5.32 2.64 -12.34
N LEU A 26 -5.32 1.66 -11.43
CA LEU A 26 -4.15 1.36 -10.60
C LEU A 26 -2.92 1.01 -11.43
N ALA A 27 -3.10 0.26 -12.52
CA ALA A 27 -2.05 -0.08 -13.46
C ALA A 27 -1.46 1.16 -14.14
N SER A 28 -2.32 2.09 -14.57
CA SER A 28 -1.92 3.37 -15.17
C SER A 28 -1.18 4.26 -14.16
N GLU A 29 -1.75 4.46 -12.98
CA GLU A 29 -1.17 5.31 -11.92
C GLU A 29 0.20 4.79 -11.45
N CYS A 30 0.42 3.48 -11.51
CA CYS A 30 1.67 2.86 -11.11
C CYS A 30 2.59 2.48 -12.28
N GLU A 31 2.20 2.81 -13.52
CA GLU A 31 2.94 2.49 -14.76
C GLU A 31 3.35 1.01 -14.88
N VAL A 32 2.43 0.10 -14.55
CA VAL A 32 2.66 -1.35 -14.60
C VAL A 32 1.48 -2.09 -15.23
N SER A 33 1.66 -3.38 -15.52
CA SER A 33 0.55 -4.21 -16.00
C SER A 33 -0.47 -4.53 -14.90
N ARG A 34 -1.73 -4.81 -15.28
CA ARG A 34 -2.77 -5.30 -14.35
C ARG A 34 -2.33 -6.54 -13.56
N ARG A 35 -1.58 -7.46 -14.19
CA ARG A 35 -0.99 -8.64 -13.51
C ARG A 35 -0.04 -8.25 -12.38
N THR A 36 0.69 -7.15 -12.53
CA THR A 36 1.58 -6.63 -11.47
C THR A 36 0.76 -6.03 -10.34
N VAL A 37 -0.27 -5.24 -10.67
CA VAL A 37 -1.21 -4.71 -9.67
C VAL A 37 -1.83 -5.85 -8.83
N PHE A 38 -2.38 -6.89 -9.45
CA PHE A 38 -2.96 -8.01 -8.70
C PHE A 38 -1.97 -8.68 -7.75
N ARG A 39 -0.71 -8.81 -8.17
CA ARG A 39 0.35 -9.39 -7.33
C ARG A 39 0.71 -8.47 -6.17
N ASP A 40 0.74 -7.17 -6.40
CA ASP A 40 1.01 -6.18 -5.36
C ASP A 40 -0.15 -6.08 -4.38
N LEU A 41 -1.41 -6.09 -4.83
CA LEU A 41 -2.59 -6.16 -3.96
C LEU A 41 -2.56 -7.41 -3.08
N LYS A 42 -2.17 -8.57 -3.64
CA LYS A 42 -1.95 -9.81 -2.87
C LYS A 42 -0.85 -9.65 -1.83
N THR A 43 0.25 -8.97 -2.20
CA THR A 43 1.36 -8.68 -1.27
C THR A 43 0.89 -7.80 -0.11
N LEU A 44 0.07 -6.78 -0.39
CA LEU A 44 -0.51 -5.93 0.64
C LEU A 44 -1.40 -6.74 1.60
N GLN A 45 -2.25 -7.63 1.07
CA GLN A 45 -3.07 -8.53 1.89
C GLN A 45 -2.24 -9.48 2.76
N GLU A 46 -1.16 -10.07 2.21
CA GLU A 46 -0.22 -10.91 2.94
C GLU A 46 0.50 -10.13 4.06
N ALA A 47 0.71 -8.82 3.87
CA ALA A 47 1.27 -7.92 4.88
C ALA A 47 0.21 -7.39 5.89
N GLY A 48 -1.02 -7.93 5.87
CA GLY A 48 -2.10 -7.53 6.77
C GLY A 48 -2.83 -6.25 6.37
N ILE A 49 -2.51 -5.67 5.21
CA ILE A 49 -3.22 -4.50 4.67
C ILE A 49 -4.45 -4.98 3.91
N TYR A 50 -5.61 -4.84 4.56
CA TYR A 50 -6.87 -5.35 4.03
C TYR A 50 -7.44 -4.44 2.93
N VAL A 51 -7.22 -4.82 1.66
CA VAL A 51 -7.82 -4.17 0.48
C VAL A 51 -9.18 -4.79 0.18
N LEU A 52 -10.21 -3.96 0.09
CA LEU A 52 -11.56 -4.36 -0.30
C LEU A 52 -11.79 -4.15 -1.80
N TYR A 53 -12.61 -5.01 -2.39
CA TYR A 53 -13.21 -4.78 -3.69
C TYR A 53 -14.67 -4.36 -3.47
N ASP A 54 -15.04 -3.20 -4.03
CA ASP A 54 -16.40 -2.69 -4.08
C ASP A 54 -17.03 -3.18 -5.40
N ASP A 55 -17.97 -4.13 -5.28
CA ASP A 55 -18.67 -4.73 -6.41
C ASP A 55 -19.59 -3.73 -7.13
N GLU A 56 -20.12 -2.71 -6.45
CA GLU A 56 -21.00 -1.72 -7.08
C GLU A 56 -20.18 -0.75 -7.93
N LYS A 57 -19.02 -0.32 -7.42
CA LYS A 57 -18.11 0.61 -8.10
C LYS A 57 -17.06 -0.08 -8.98
N GLN A 58 -17.03 -1.41 -8.96
CA GLN A 58 -16.09 -2.25 -9.71
C GLN A 58 -14.62 -1.84 -9.50
N GLY A 59 -14.21 -1.71 -8.23
CA GLY A 59 -12.85 -1.27 -7.92
C GLY A 59 -12.41 -1.50 -6.48
N TYR A 60 -11.17 -1.12 -6.22
CA TYR A 60 -10.47 -1.34 -4.96
C TYR A 60 -10.47 -0.09 -4.09
N LEU A 61 -10.57 -0.30 -2.78
CA LEU A 61 -10.41 0.73 -1.75
C LEU A 61 -9.79 0.14 -0.49
N LEU A 62 -9.24 1.04 0.34
CA LEU A 62 -8.94 0.72 1.73
C LEU A 62 -10.09 1.21 2.62
N PRO A 63 -10.75 0.34 3.40
CA PRO A 63 -11.73 0.78 4.38
C PRO A 63 -11.09 1.72 5.41
N TRP A 64 -11.86 2.71 5.88
CA TRP A 64 -11.40 3.61 6.94
C TRP A 64 -11.05 2.81 8.19
N ARG A 65 -9.86 3.03 8.75
CA ARG A 65 -9.24 2.23 9.83
C ARG A 65 -8.76 0.83 9.42
N THR A 66 -8.25 0.64 8.20
CA THR A 66 -7.33 -0.50 7.98
C THR A 66 -6.14 -0.33 8.92
N ILE A 67 -6.19 -1.05 10.03
CA ILE A 67 -5.08 -1.14 10.99
C ILE A 67 -3.96 -1.83 10.22
N VAL A 68 -2.83 -1.13 10.06
CA VAL A 68 -1.59 -1.79 9.66
C VAL A 68 -1.13 -2.53 10.91
N PRO A 69 -1.20 -3.87 10.96
CA PRO A 69 -0.82 -4.58 12.16
C PRO A 69 0.71 -4.60 12.17
N PHE A 70 1.35 -3.63 12.82
CA PHE A 70 2.78 -3.68 13.14
C PHE A 70 3.06 -4.73 14.22
N LYS A 71 2.45 -5.91 14.11
CA LYS A 71 2.40 -6.84 15.24
C LYS A 71 3.74 -7.54 15.46
N ASP A 72 4.60 -7.61 14.44
CA ASP A 72 5.83 -8.40 14.45
C ASP A 72 7.04 -7.67 13.84
N LEU A 73 7.27 -6.39 14.16
CA LEU A 73 8.49 -5.70 13.72
C LEU A 73 9.73 -6.29 14.41
N THR A 74 10.77 -6.61 13.64
CA THR A 74 12.06 -7.00 14.21
C THR A 74 12.77 -5.79 14.82
N PHE A 75 13.77 -6.04 15.66
CA PHE A 75 14.56 -4.98 16.26
C PHE A 75 15.25 -4.09 15.21
N GLU A 76 15.75 -4.69 14.13
CA GLU A 76 16.36 -3.99 13.00
C GLU A 76 15.35 -3.10 12.27
N GLU A 77 14.12 -3.58 12.08
CA GLU A 77 13.05 -2.81 11.45
C GLU A 77 12.60 -1.62 12.32
N VAL A 78 12.53 -1.82 13.65
CA VAL A 78 12.24 -0.74 14.61
C VAL A 78 13.34 0.31 14.58
N LEU A 79 14.62 -0.10 14.58
CA LEU A 79 15.74 0.84 14.49
C LEU A 79 15.71 1.63 13.18
N ALA A 80 15.40 0.97 12.05
CA ALA A 80 15.27 1.64 10.76
C ALA A 80 14.16 2.70 10.76
N LEU A 81 13.00 2.40 11.35
CA LEU A 81 11.90 3.35 11.53
C LEU A 81 12.29 4.52 12.44
N PHE A 82 13.00 4.24 13.53
CA PHE A 82 13.48 5.28 14.46
C PHE A 82 14.42 6.27 13.77
N VAL A 83 15.40 5.79 13.01
CA VAL A 83 16.31 6.65 12.22
C VAL A 83 15.53 7.50 11.20
N LEU A 84 14.56 6.89 10.49
CA LEU A 84 13.70 7.62 9.55
C LEU A 84 12.88 8.73 10.23
N SER A 85 12.35 8.49 11.44
CA SER A 85 11.57 9.50 12.16
C SER A 85 12.38 10.75 12.52
N GLN A 86 13.67 10.61 12.84
CA GLN A 86 14.53 11.75 13.16
C GLN A 86 14.86 12.64 11.95
N ASP A 87 14.77 12.08 10.74
CA ASP A 87 14.99 12.83 9.50
C ASP A 87 13.71 13.52 9.01
N LEU A 88 12.54 12.94 9.33
CA LEU A 88 11.24 13.53 9.02
C LEU A 88 10.96 14.81 9.84
N ASP A 89 11.46 14.91 11.07
CA ASP A 89 11.32 16.10 11.93
C ASP A 89 12.12 17.34 11.44
N LYS A 90 12.95 17.19 10.40
CA LYS A 90 13.78 18.28 9.85
C LYS A 90 13.20 18.94 8.60
N THR A 91 11.98 18.56 8.18
CA THR A 91 11.31 19.09 6.99
C THR A 91 10.02 19.81 7.36
#